data_AF-A0A7W8ENB4-F1
#
_entry.id   AF-A0A7W8ENB4-F1
#
_cell.length_a   1.000
_cell.length_b   1.000
_cell.length_c   1.000
_cell.angle_alpha   90.00
_cell.angle_beta   90.00
_cell.angle_gamma   90.00
#
_symmetry.space_group_name_H-M   'P 1'
#
loop_
_entity.id
_entity.type
_entity.pdbx_description
1 polymer ?
#
loop_
_entity_poly.entity_id
_entity_poly.type
_entity_poly.pdbx_seq_one_letter_code
_entity_poly.pdbx_strand_id
1 'polypeptide(L)'
;MEVLFTLPGEVGPVSVVGDFNGWDPLAHPMQLGDDGRYRVAVAVPQGEAFAFRYLGDGGRWFDDEGAEEYDHRGAVFRVPTPKRRAVPAAKPRVAAGKSAR
;
A
#
# COMPACT_ATOMS: atom_id res chain seq x y z
N MET A 1 2.25 6.32 1.44
CA MET A 1 1.18 5.88 0.53
C MET A 1 0.21 5.04 1.34
N GLU A 2 -1.05 4.96 0.96
CA GLU A 2 -2.00 4.06 1.60
C GLU A 2 -2.15 2.79 0.75
N VAL A 3 -2.13 1.62 1.41
CA VAL A 3 -2.37 0.32 0.80
C VAL A 3 -3.62 -0.28 1.47
N LEU A 4 -4.58 -0.68 0.65
CA LEU A 4 -5.80 -1.35 1.10
C LEU A 4 -5.58 -2.87 1.04
N PHE A 5 -5.60 -3.51 2.21
CA PHE A 5 -5.60 -4.97 2.32
C PHE A 5 -7.04 -5.47 2.32
N THR A 6 -7.30 -6.58 1.65
CA THR A 6 -8.66 -7.16 1.56
C THR A 6 -8.62 -8.68 1.57
N LEU A 7 -9.42 -9.31 2.43
CA LEU A 7 -9.59 -10.76 2.51
C LEU A 7 -11.06 -11.18 2.39
N PRO A 8 -11.35 -12.42 1.94
CA PRO A 8 -12.70 -12.98 1.99
C PRO A 8 -13.18 -13.13 3.45
N GLY A 9 -14.49 -13.06 3.69
CA GLY A 9 -15.08 -13.13 5.04
C GLY A 9 -14.91 -14.47 5.76
N GLU A 10 -14.52 -15.53 5.04
CA GLU A 10 -14.36 -16.89 5.54
C GLU A 10 -13.16 -17.05 6.50
N VAL A 11 -12.22 -16.09 6.52
CA VAL A 11 -11.01 -16.18 7.37
C VAL A 11 -11.27 -15.89 8.85
N GLY A 12 -12.45 -15.34 9.20
CA GLY A 12 -12.76 -14.91 10.57
C GLY A 12 -11.99 -13.64 10.99
N PRO A 13 -12.05 -13.27 12.29
CA PRO A 13 -11.30 -12.13 12.82
C PRO A 13 -9.82 -12.24 12.47
N VAL A 14 -9.26 -11.17 11.90
CA VAL A 14 -7.92 -11.20 11.32
C VAL A 14 -7.25 -9.83 11.44
N SER A 15 -5.94 -9.83 11.66
CA SER A 15 -5.07 -8.65 11.57
C SER A 15 -4.08 -8.79 10.43
N VAL A 16 -3.70 -7.68 9.81
CA VAL A 16 -2.51 -7.62 8.94
C VAL A 16 -1.31 -7.18 9.78
N VAL A 17 -0.19 -7.89 9.63
CA VAL A 17 0.99 -7.73 10.49
C VAL A 17 2.24 -7.73 9.64
N GLY A 18 3.10 -6.73 9.76
CA GLY A 18 4.28 -6.64 8.91
C GLY A 18 5.26 -5.55 9.35
N ASP A 19 6.23 -5.28 8.47
CA ASP A 19 7.29 -4.32 8.80
C ASP A 19 6.74 -2.92 9.14
N PHE A 20 5.64 -2.51 8.49
CA PHE A 20 4.99 -1.20 8.68
C PHE A 20 4.39 -0.99 10.09
N ASN A 21 4.14 -2.05 10.85
CA ASN A 21 3.65 -1.95 12.23
C ASN A 21 4.54 -2.67 13.24
N GLY A 22 5.81 -2.91 12.89
CA GLY A 22 6.76 -3.57 13.79
C GLY A 22 6.34 -4.99 14.18
N TRP A 23 5.58 -5.67 13.32
CA TRP A 23 5.03 -6.99 13.57
C TRP A 23 4.09 -7.08 14.80
N ASP A 24 3.39 -5.99 15.14
CA ASP A 24 2.37 -5.97 16.20
C ASP A 24 0.99 -6.41 15.67
N PRO A 25 0.43 -7.55 16.13
CA PRO A 25 -0.88 -8.02 15.70
C PRO A 25 -2.06 -7.18 16.16
N LEU A 26 -1.88 -6.31 17.15
CA LEU A 26 -2.93 -5.46 17.70
C LEU A 26 -3.02 -4.10 16.99
N ALA A 27 -2.00 -3.73 16.20
CA ALA A 27 -1.93 -2.41 15.58
C ALA A 27 -2.90 -2.25 14.39
N HIS A 28 -3.16 -3.31 13.62
CA HIS A 28 -4.01 -3.25 12.42
C HIS A 28 -4.98 -4.44 12.30
N PRO A 29 -5.96 -4.57 13.22
CA PRO A 29 -7.08 -5.50 13.02
C PRO A 29 -7.92 -5.08 11.81
N MET A 30 -8.34 -6.05 11.01
CA MET A 30 -9.19 -5.83 9.84
C MET A 30 -10.66 -5.80 10.23
N GLN A 31 -11.45 -4.97 9.54
CA GLN A 31 -12.88 -4.84 9.78
C GLN A 31 -13.67 -5.59 8.70
N LEU A 32 -14.66 -6.37 9.11
CA LEU A 32 -15.61 -7.01 8.19
C LEU A 32 -16.59 -5.96 7.67
N GLY A 33 -16.57 -5.71 6.37
CA GLY A 33 -17.55 -4.84 5.70
C GLY A 33 -18.88 -5.56 5.42
N ASP A 34 -19.90 -4.78 5.10
CA ASP A 34 -21.26 -5.26 4.77
C ASP A 34 -21.30 -6.17 3.54
N ASP A 35 -20.29 -6.10 2.67
CA ASP A 35 -20.12 -6.97 1.52
C ASP A 35 -19.41 -8.29 1.84
N GLY A 36 -19.19 -8.58 3.13
CA GLY A 36 -18.62 -9.83 3.60
C GLY A 36 -17.12 -9.95 3.38
N ARG A 37 -16.38 -8.84 3.26
CA ARG A 37 -14.92 -8.84 3.11
C ARG A 37 -14.24 -8.10 4.25
N TYR A 38 -13.14 -8.66 4.75
CA TYR A 38 -12.28 -7.97 5.71
C TYR A 38 -11.42 -6.94 5.00
N ARG A 39 -11.28 -5.74 5.58
CA ARG A 39 -10.46 -4.66 5.04
C ARG A 39 -9.74 -3.86 6.11
N VAL A 40 -8.57 -3.35 5.75
CA VAL A 40 -7.87 -2.29 6.49
C VAL A 40 -7.00 -1.48 5.54
N ALA A 41 -6.99 -0.17 5.72
CA ALA A 41 -6.11 0.74 5.01
C ALA A 41 -4.90 1.05 5.89
N VAL A 42 -3.68 0.83 5.37
CA VAL A 42 -2.43 1.00 6.12
C VAL A 42 -1.55 2.02 5.42
N ALA A 43 -1.07 2.99 6.18
CA ALA A 43 -0.08 3.93 5.72
C ALA A 43 1.31 3.26 5.70
N VAL A 44 1.95 3.27 4.54
CA VAL A 44 3.29 2.68 4.34
C VAL A 44 4.27 3.70 3.75
N PRO A 45 5.58 3.59 4.05
CA PRO A 45 6.62 4.37 3.39
C PRO A 45 6.58 4.21 1.87
N GLN A 46 6.76 5.30 1.11
CA GLN A 46 6.77 5.24 -0.35
C GLN A 46 8.08 4.64 -0.86
N GLY A 47 8.00 3.83 -1.92
CA GLY A 47 9.17 3.35 -2.66
C GLY A 47 9.97 2.25 -1.98
N GLU A 48 9.49 1.73 -0.85
CA GLU A 48 10.12 0.62 -0.13
C GLU A 48 9.31 -0.66 -0.30
N ALA A 49 9.96 -1.81 -0.18
CA ALA A 49 9.28 -3.10 -0.05
C ALA A 49 9.10 -3.42 1.42
N PHE A 50 7.99 -4.06 1.79
CA PHE A 50 7.76 -4.56 3.14
C PHE A 50 7.27 -6.00 3.11
N ALA A 51 7.65 -6.77 4.13
CA ALA A 51 7.10 -8.08 4.37
C ALA A 51 5.88 -8.00 5.31
N PHE A 52 4.90 -8.89 5.12
CA PHE A 52 3.72 -8.99 5.95
C PHE A 52 3.12 -10.41 5.95
N ARG A 53 2.27 -10.67 6.95
CA ARG A 53 1.40 -11.84 7.08
C ARG A 53 0.05 -11.44 7.66
N TYR A 54 -0.88 -12.39 7.64
CA TYR A 54 -2.14 -12.28 8.35
C TYR A 54 -2.11 -13.14 9.63
N LEU A 55 -2.63 -12.59 10.72
CA LEU A 55 -2.90 -13.33 11.95
C LEU A 55 -4.40 -13.47 12.11
N GLY A 56 -4.91 -14.69 11.90
CA GLY A 56 -6.30 -15.04 12.13
C GLY A 56 -6.58 -15.50 13.56
N ASP A 57 -7.83 -15.87 13.81
CA ASP A 57 -8.28 -16.40 15.09
C ASP A 57 -7.46 -17.63 15.55
N GLY A 58 -7.37 -17.81 16.87
CA GLY A 58 -6.58 -18.89 17.49
C GLY A 58 -5.06 -18.76 17.28
N GLY A 59 -4.57 -17.61 16.82
CA GLY A 59 -3.14 -17.38 16.57
C GLY A 59 -2.63 -18.00 15.27
N ARG A 60 -3.53 -18.27 14.32
CA ARG A 60 -3.15 -18.89 13.03
C ARG A 60 -2.51 -17.85 12.10
N TRP A 61 -1.23 -18.06 11.80
CA TRP A 61 -0.51 -17.32 10.78
C TRP A 61 -0.77 -17.89 9.39
N PHE A 62 -0.96 -17.01 8.40
CA PHE A 62 -1.01 -17.37 6.99
C PHE A 62 -0.51 -16.21 6.11
N ASP A 63 0.02 -16.57 4.94
CA ASP A 63 0.48 -15.60 3.94
C ASP A 63 -0.65 -15.20 2.97
N ASP A 64 -0.41 -14.14 2.20
CA ASP A 64 -1.33 -13.70 1.15
C ASP A 64 -1.20 -14.56 -0.10
N GLU A 65 -2.24 -15.32 -0.46
CA GLU A 65 -2.22 -16.22 -1.63
C GLU A 65 -1.98 -15.50 -2.97
N GLY A 66 -2.24 -14.19 -3.02
CA GLY A 66 -2.03 -13.35 -4.21
C GLY A 66 -0.65 -12.69 -4.28
N ALA A 67 0.25 -12.94 -3.32
CA ALA A 67 1.57 -12.32 -3.32
C ALA A 67 2.47 -12.86 -4.44
N GLU A 68 3.14 -11.94 -5.13
CA GLU A 68 4.09 -12.26 -6.22
C GLU A 68 5.44 -12.76 -5.69
N GLU A 69 5.80 -12.37 -4.46
CA GLU A 69 7.09 -12.65 -3.85
C GLU A 69 6.90 -12.97 -2.36
N TYR A 70 7.75 -13.86 -1.85
CA TYR A 70 7.79 -14.25 -0.45
C TYR A 70 9.25 -14.29 0.05
N ASP A 71 9.45 -13.91 1.29
CA ASP A 71 10.70 -14.11 2.02
C ASP A 71 10.46 -14.92 3.32
N HIS A 72 11.49 -15.02 4.18
CA HIS A 72 11.40 -15.75 5.44
C HIS A 72 10.39 -15.17 6.44
N ARG A 73 9.94 -13.91 6.25
CA ARG A 73 8.98 -13.21 7.10
C ARG A 73 7.56 -13.34 6.57
N GLY A 74 7.36 -13.51 5.26
CA GLY A 74 6.06 -13.74 4.66
C GLY A 74 5.95 -13.19 3.24
N ALA A 75 4.75 -12.73 2.87
CA ALA A 75 4.49 -12.06 1.61
C ALA A 75 5.25 -10.72 1.52
N VAL A 76 5.83 -10.41 0.37
CA VAL A 76 6.55 -9.16 0.12
C VAL A 76 5.73 -8.27 -0.82
N PHE A 77 5.42 -7.05 -0.39
CA PHE A 77 4.76 -6.05 -1.22
C PHE A 77 5.74 -4.93 -1.57
N ARG A 78 5.94 -4.67 -2.86
CA ARG A 78 6.78 -3.58 -3.37
C ARG A 78 5.91 -2.35 -3.61
N VAL A 79 6.08 -1.32 -2.78
CA VAL A 79 5.27 -0.10 -2.83
C VAL A 79 5.51 0.64 -4.16
N PRO A 80 4.52 0.77 -5.06
CA PRO A 80 4.72 1.47 -6.32
C PRO A 80 5.10 2.94 -6.09
N THR A 81 6.17 3.41 -6.73
CA THR A 81 6.46 4.85 -6.75
C THR A 81 5.51 5.55 -7.73
N PRO A 82 4.74 6.57 -7.31
CA PRO A 82 3.95 7.34 -8.26
C PRO A 82 4.89 7.99 -9.29
N LYS A 83 4.67 7.72 -10.58
CA LYS A 83 5.42 8.40 -11.65
C LYS A 83 5.09 9.89 -11.57
N ARG A 84 6.09 10.75 -11.30
CA ARG A 84 5.90 12.21 -11.35
C ARG A 84 5.30 12.57 -12.71
N ARG A 85 4.13 13.23 -12.73
CA ARG A 85 3.63 13.85 -13.95
C ARG A 85 4.58 15.00 -14.30
N ALA A 86 5.22 14.95 -15.46
CA ALA A 86 6.03 16.08 -15.93
C ALA A 86 5.12 17.32 -16.07
N VAL A 87 5.49 18.42 -15.41
CA VAL A 87 4.90 19.72 -15.70
C VAL A 87 5.44 20.16 -17.06
N PRO A 88 4.61 20.48 -18.07
CA PRO A 88 5.12 21.02 -19.31
C PRO A 88 5.85 22.33 -19.02
N ALA A 89 7.11 22.44 -19.41
CA ALA A 89 7.85 23.69 -19.30
C ALA A 89 7.12 24.77 -20.12
N ALA A 90 6.66 25.82 -19.43
CA ALA A 90 6.13 27.00 -20.10
C ALA A 90 7.25 27.62 -20.96
N LYS A 91 7.03 27.69 -22.28
CA LYS A 91 7.94 28.42 -23.18
C LYS A 91 7.93 29.91 -22.79
N PRO A 92 9.08 30.58 -22.61
CA PRO A 92 9.09 32.01 -22.42
C PRO A 92 8.58 32.69 -23.69
N ARG A 93 7.52 33.51 -23.54
CA ARG A 93 6.98 34.34 -24.61
C ARG A 93 7.93 35.54 -24.79
N VAL A 94 8.78 35.50 -25.81
CA VAL A 94 9.60 36.66 -26.19
C VAL A 94 8.68 37.78 -26.66
N ALA A 95 8.72 38.92 -25.99
CA ALA A 95 8.08 40.14 -26.43
C ALA A 95 8.94 40.80 -27.51
N ALA A 96 8.46 40.85 -28.75
CA ALA A 96 9.09 41.64 -29.80
C ALA A 96 8.77 43.12 -29.57
N GLY A 97 9.80 43.86 -29.14
CA GLY A 97 9.78 45.31 -29.11
C GLY A 97 9.72 45.89 -30.52
N LYS A 98 8.85 46.88 -30.72
CA LYS A 98 8.82 47.76 -31.89
C LYS A 98 10.16 48.50 -32.00
N SER A 99 10.71 48.61 -33.21
CA SER A 99 11.61 49.71 -33.53
C SER A 99 11.18 50.35 -34.85
N ALA A 100 10.81 51.62 -34.73
CA ALA A 100 10.70 52.57 -35.81
C ALA A 100 12.11 53.07 -36.18
N ARG A 101 12.37 53.27 -37.47
CA ARG A 101 12.96 54.47 -38.08
C ARG A 101 13.08 54.29 -39.58
#